data_AF-A0A0E3S5M7-F1
#
_entry.id   AF-A0A0E3S5M7-F1
#
_cell.length_a   1.000
_cell.length_b   1.000
_cell.length_c   1.000
_cell.angle_alpha   90.00
_cell.angle_beta   90.00
_cell.angle_gamma   90.00
#
_symmetry.space_group_name_H-M   'P 1'
#
loop_
_entity.id
_entity.type
_entity.pdbx_description
1 polymer ?
#
loop_
_entity_poly.entity_id
_entity_poly.type
_entity_poly.pdbx_seq_one_letter_code
_entity_poly.pdbx_strand_id
1 'polypeptide(L)'
;MKIQIENNIICEYKLKKYKGDKMDYDTTREKNTGENETYGGAHPELQDLPLPQTDNMLYSILNSLNQNIANFHAYLKFKSYISEETLNTELLKKSMGIHRDFSALLLHTKEEMVFISPDLLEKAEKMLFKGEAGTDFIKYTCKMSKIINDYKGMLYREGYLPDFKWQFMSTDI
;
A
#
# COMPACT_ATOMS: atom_id res chain seq x y z
N MET A 1 4.32 39.73 2.89
CA MET A 1 5.07 38.84 1.99
C MET A 1 4.40 37.48 2.05
N LYS A 2 3.52 37.19 1.09
CA LYS A 2 2.73 35.94 0.99
C LYS A 2 3.34 35.10 -0.13
N ILE A 3 3.68 33.85 0.16
CA ILE A 3 4.10 32.89 -0.86
C ILE A 3 2.95 31.91 -1.03
N GLN A 4 2.27 32.03 -2.16
CA GLN A 4 1.30 31.11 -2.73
C GLN A 4 2.08 29.97 -3.40
N ILE A 5 1.77 28.72 -3.07
CA ILE A 5 2.21 27.56 -3.83
C ILE A 5 0.95 26.87 -4.34
N GLU A 6 0.62 27.17 -5.59
CA GLU A 6 -0.30 26.39 -6.42
C GLU A 6 0.50 25.24 -7.03
N ASN A 7 0.02 24.00 -6.92
CA ASN A 7 0.47 22.90 -7.77
C ASN A 7 -0.75 22.22 -8.38
N ASN A 8 -0.99 22.61 -9.63
CA ASN A 8 -1.91 22.02 -10.60
C ASN A 8 -1.49 20.59 -10.94
N ILE A 9 -2.40 19.62 -10.86
CA ILE A 9 -2.33 18.37 -11.61
C ILE A 9 -3.56 18.32 -12.50
N ILE A 10 -3.39 18.72 -13.76
CA ILE A 10 -4.38 18.56 -14.82
C ILE A 10 -3.91 17.38 -15.67
N CYS A 11 -4.68 16.28 -15.66
CA CYS A 11 -4.56 15.22 -16.66
C CYS A 11 -5.48 15.56 -17.83
N GLU A 12 -4.89 16.02 -18.95
CA GLU A 12 -5.60 16.25 -20.20
C GLU A 12 -5.99 14.91 -20.87
N TYR A 13 -7.29 14.70 -21.09
CA TYR A 13 -7.77 13.76 -22.13
C TYR A 13 -8.35 14.57 -23.29
N LYS A 14 -7.70 14.48 -24.45
CA LYS A 14 -8.14 15.09 -25.72
C LYS A 14 -9.43 14.42 -26.23
N LEU A 15 -10.56 15.10 -26.07
CA LEU A 15 -11.79 14.83 -26.83
C LEU A 15 -11.76 15.63 -28.14
N LYS A 16 -11.65 14.90 -29.28
CA LYS A 16 -11.85 15.48 -30.61
C LYS A 16 -13.32 15.87 -30.78
N LYS A 17 -13.54 17.15 -31.08
CA LYS A 17 -14.83 17.76 -31.42
C LYS A 17 -15.25 17.32 -32.82
N TYR A 18 -16.36 16.58 -32.94
CA TYR A 18 -17.08 16.45 -34.21
C TYR A 18 -18.50 17.00 -34.04
N LYS A 19 -18.84 17.92 -34.96
CA LYS A 19 -20.12 18.59 -35.10
C LYS A 19 -21.24 17.57 -35.28
N GLY A 20 -22.37 17.80 -34.62
CA GLY A 20 -23.60 17.11 -34.97
C GLY A 20 -24.12 17.61 -36.31
N ASP A 21 -24.31 16.67 -37.23
CA ASP A 21 -25.26 16.75 -38.34
C ASP A 21 -26.14 15.48 -38.29
N LYS A 22 -27.45 15.67 -38.49
CA LYS A 22 -28.48 14.62 -38.52
C LYS A 22 -28.56 13.95 -39.91
N MET A 23 -29.15 12.74 -39.92
CA MET A 23 -29.80 12.02 -41.05
C MET A 23 -28.84 11.40 -42.10
N ASP A 24 -29.02 10.21 -42.69
CA ASP A 24 -30.12 9.22 -42.79
C ASP A 24 -29.56 7.94 -43.51
N TYR A 25 -30.36 6.87 -43.57
CA TYR A 25 -30.33 5.68 -44.45
C TYR A 25 -29.46 4.44 -44.11
N ASP A 26 -30.14 3.48 -43.49
CA ASP A 26 -30.45 2.13 -44.02
C ASP A 26 -29.33 1.31 -44.70
N THR A 27 -28.88 0.24 -44.04
CA THR A 27 -28.64 -1.05 -44.72
C THR A 27 -28.57 -2.23 -43.75
N THR A 28 -29.42 -3.20 -44.03
CA THR A 28 -29.52 -4.57 -43.51
C THR A 28 -28.23 -5.38 -43.65
N ARG A 29 -27.78 -6.05 -42.57
CA ARG A 29 -27.18 -7.39 -42.67
C ARG A 29 -27.15 -8.11 -41.31
N GLU A 30 -27.95 -9.16 -41.20
CA GLU A 30 -27.87 -10.19 -40.16
C GLU A 30 -26.50 -10.89 -40.14
N LYS A 31 -25.98 -11.19 -38.95
CA LYS A 31 -25.63 -12.55 -38.50
C LYS A 31 -24.97 -12.56 -37.11
N ASN A 32 -25.71 -13.15 -36.17
CA ASN A 32 -25.32 -14.20 -35.23
C ASN A 32 -24.06 -14.07 -34.34
N THR A 33 -24.39 -14.04 -33.04
CA THR A 33 -23.82 -14.87 -31.96
C THR A 33 -22.44 -14.51 -31.44
N GLY A 34 -22.43 -14.09 -30.18
CA GLY A 34 -21.25 -13.96 -29.34
C GLY A 34 -21.65 -13.28 -28.04
N GLU A 35 -21.96 -14.11 -27.05
CA GLU A 35 -22.41 -13.73 -25.71
C GLU A 35 -21.53 -12.61 -25.13
N ASN A 36 -22.16 -11.47 -24.82
CA ASN A 36 -21.52 -10.41 -24.05
C ASN A 36 -21.49 -10.88 -22.60
N GLU A 37 -20.48 -11.68 -22.24
CA GLU A 37 -20.10 -11.88 -20.85
C GLU A 37 -19.84 -10.51 -20.26
N THR A 38 -20.85 -9.99 -19.57
CA THR A 38 -20.72 -8.80 -18.77
C THR A 38 -19.69 -9.16 -17.71
N TYR A 39 -18.46 -8.67 -17.88
CA TYR A 39 -17.41 -8.77 -16.88
C TYR A 39 -17.97 -8.12 -15.62
N GLY A 40 -18.56 -8.95 -14.76
CA GLY A 40 -18.97 -8.62 -13.42
C GLY A 40 -17.69 -8.44 -12.64
N GLY A 41 -17.06 -7.28 -12.82
CA GLY A 41 -15.88 -6.88 -12.07
C GLY A 41 -16.22 -7.13 -10.62
N ALA A 42 -15.60 -8.14 -10.04
CA ALA A 42 -15.66 -8.36 -8.61
C ALA A 42 -15.06 -7.09 -8.03
N HIS A 43 -15.90 -6.17 -7.55
CA HIS A 43 -15.51 -5.22 -6.53
C HIS A 43 -15.08 -6.12 -5.38
N PRO A 44 -13.78 -6.27 -5.10
CA PRO A 44 -13.41 -6.83 -3.82
C PRO A 44 -13.88 -5.75 -2.86
N GLU A 45 -15.01 -5.97 -2.20
CA GLU A 45 -15.39 -5.19 -1.03
C GLU A 45 -14.20 -5.32 -0.09
N LEU A 46 -13.31 -4.32 -0.11
CA LEU A 46 -12.22 -4.21 0.83
C LEU A 46 -12.92 -4.08 2.17
N GLN A 47 -12.98 -5.20 2.91
CA GLN A 47 -13.58 -5.21 4.23
C GLN A 47 -12.90 -4.11 5.04
N ASP A 48 -13.71 -3.17 5.53
CA ASP A 48 -13.27 -2.18 6.49
C ASP A 48 -12.72 -2.95 7.68
N LEU A 49 -11.39 -2.96 7.80
CA LEU A 49 -10.73 -3.57 8.94
C LEU A 49 -11.11 -2.74 10.16
N PRO A 50 -11.70 -3.34 11.21
CA PRO A 50 -12.13 -2.59 12.37
C PRO A 50 -10.91 -1.87 12.95
N LEU A 51 -11.00 -0.55 13.01
CA LEU A 51 -10.03 0.28 13.72
C LEU A 51 -10.10 -0.10 15.21
N PRO A 52 -8.98 -0.53 15.84
CA PRO A 52 -9.00 -0.89 17.25
C PRO A 52 -9.32 0.33 18.11
N GLN A 53 -10.23 0.16 19.08
CA GLN A 53 -10.46 1.15 20.14
C GLN A 53 -9.29 1.12 21.13
N THR A 54 -8.34 2.03 20.95
CA THR A 54 -7.36 2.40 21.99
C THR A 54 -6.96 3.86 21.81
N ASP A 55 -6.82 4.61 22.91
CA ASP A 55 -6.45 6.03 22.96
C ASP A 55 -5.02 6.34 22.44
N ASN A 56 -4.32 5.35 21.86
CA ASN A 56 -3.01 5.52 21.25
C ASN A 56 -2.98 4.90 19.85
N MET A 57 -3.42 5.69 18.86
CA MET A 57 -3.48 5.33 17.43
C MET A 57 -2.14 4.77 16.92
N LEU A 58 -1.01 5.30 17.40
CA LEU A 58 0.34 4.84 17.05
C LEU A 58 0.57 3.38 17.48
N TYR A 59 0.08 3.01 18.67
CA TYR A 59 0.15 1.63 19.16
C TYR A 59 -0.67 0.68 18.29
N SER A 60 -1.89 1.08 17.90
CA SER A 60 -2.75 0.29 17.01
C SER A 60 -2.11 0.07 15.64
N ILE A 61 -1.52 1.12 15.05
CA ILE A 61 -0.78 1.06 13.78
C ILE A 61 0.38 0.07 13.90
N LEU A 62 1.20 0.20 14.94
CA LEU A 62 2.36 -0.67 15.15
C LEU A 62 1.97 -2.12 15.39
N ASN A 63 0.92 -2.36 16.15
CA ASN A 63 0.44 -3.71 16.39
C ASN A 63 -0.03 -4.36 15.07
N SER A 64 -0.84 -3.65 14.27
CA SER A 64 -1.28 -4.14 12.96
C SER A 64 -0.11 -4.37 12.00
N LEU A 65 0.84 -3.43 11.96
CA LEU A 65 2.05 -3.53 11.15
C LEU A 65 2.89 -4.76 11.50
N ASN A 66 3.13 -5.00 12.79
CA ASN A 66 3.90 -6.16 13.24
C ASN A 66 3.18 -7.47 12.95
N GLN A 67 1.86 -7.53 13.13
CA GLN A 67 1.07 -8.70 12.76
C GLN A 67 1.14 -8.97 11.25
N ASN A 68 1.03 -7.94 10.41
CA ASN A 68 1.12 -8.09 8.96
C ASN A 68 2.51 -8.56 8.51
N ILE A 69 3.59 -8.02 9.11
CA ILE A 69 4.97 -8.48 8.85
C ILE A 69 5.17 -9.93 9.29
N ALA A 70 4.76 -10.28 10.51
CA ALA A 70 4.91 -11.63 11.04
C ALA A 70 4.18 -12.66 10.17
N ASN A 71 2.92 -12.35 9.80
CA ASN A 71 2.13 -13.20 8.92
C ASN A 71 2.77 -13.34 7.53
N PHE A 72 3.21 -12.23 6.94
CA PHE A 72 3.89 -12.26 5.63
C PHE A 72 5.11 -13.20 5.64
N HIS A 73 5.96 -13.11 6.66
CA HIS A 73 7.11 -14.01 6.80
C HIS A 73 6.70 -15.46 7.10
N ALA A 74 5.61 -15.69 7.84
CA ALA A 74 5.08 -17.04 8.05
C ALA A 74 4.62 -17.68 6.73
N TYR A 75 3.87 -16.94 5.89
CA TYR A 75 3.47 -17.41 4.56
C TYR A 75 4.68 -17.75 3.68
N LEU A 76 5.73 -16.92 3.70
CA LEU A 76 6.97 -17.22 2.97
C LEU A 76 7.68 -18.47 3.50
N LYS A 77 7.70 -18.68 4.82
CA LYS A 77 8.32 -19.84 5.46
C LYS A 77 7.60 -21.14 5.12
N PHE A 78 6.27 -21.12 5.08
CA PHE A 78 5.45 -22.31 4.86
C PHE A 78 4.92 -22.44 3.43
N LYS A 79 5.47 -21.69 2.47
CA LYS A 79 5.02 -21.65 1.07
C LYS A 79 4.87 -23.02 0.39
N SER A 80 5.68 -24.01 0.78
CA SER A 80 5.63 -25.38 0.22
C SER A 80 4.39 -26.17 0.64
N TYR A 81 3.67 -25.71 1.67
CA TYR A 81 2.51 -26.38 2.25
C TYR A 81 1.19 -25.68 1.88
N ILE A 82 1.24 -24.62 1.06
CA ILE A 82 0.11 -23.75 0.73
C ILE A 82 -0.05 -23.77 -0.79
N SER A 83 -1.29 -23.79 -1.29
CA SER A 83 -1.52 -23.67 -2.73
C SER A 83 -1.04 -22.32 -3.25
N GLU A 84 -0.54 -22.29 -4.47
CA GLU A 84 0.05 -21.08 -5.07
C GLU A 84 -0.95 -19.91 -5.10
N GLU A 85 -2.22 -20.18 -5.44
CA GLU A 85 -3.29 -19.17 -5.46
C GLU A 85 -3.55 -18.57 -4.07
N THR A 86 -3.67 -19.42 -3.03
CA THR A 86 -3.88 -18.97 -1.65
C THR A 86 -2.67 -18.19 -1.16
N LEU A 87 -1.47 -18.68 -1.46
CA LEU A 87 -0.21 -18.04 -1.08
C LEU A 87 -0.11 -16.64 -1.70
N ASN A 88 -0.35 -16.51 -3.01
CA ASN A 88 -0.26 -15.23 -3.71
C ASN A 88 -1.28 -14.22 -3.17
N THR A 89 -2.52 -14.67 -2.93
CA THR A 89 -3.59 -13.83 -2.39
C THR A 89 -3.25 -13.31 -0.99
N GLU A 90 -2.81 -14.20 -0.09
CA GLU A 90 -2.45 -13.80 1.27
C GLU A 90 -1.19 -12.94 1.32
N LEU A 91 -0.14 -13.29 0.56
CA LEU A 91 1.06 -12.46 0.49
C LEU A 91 0.76 -11.05 -0.04
N LEU A 92 -0.12 -10.91 -1.03
CA LEU A 92 -0.56 -9.62 -1.53
C LEU A 92 -1.34 -8.85 -0.46
N LYS A 93 -2.32 -9.49 0.19
CA LYS A 93 -3.12 -8.89 1.27
C LYS A 93 -2.24 -8.38 2.41
N LYS A 94 -1.28 -9.20 2.88
CA LYS A 94 -0.34 -8.78 3.93
C LYS A 94 0.60 -7.69 3.44
N SER A 95 1.08 -7.75 2.20
CA SER A 95 1.93 -6.69 1.63
C SER A 95 1.21 -5.33 1.59
N MET A 96 -0.05 -5.30 1.15
CA MET A 96 -0.86 -4.09 1.16
C MET A 96 -1.12 -3.59 2.59
N GLY A 97 -1.36 -4.50 3.54
CA GLY A 97 -1.48 -4.17 4.97
C GLY A 97 -0.21 -3.51 5.51
N ILE A 98 0.96 -4.09 5.23
CA ILE A 98 2.28 -3.52 5.60
C ILE A 98 2.44 -2.12 5.00
N HIS A 99 2.11 -1.92 3.73
CA HIS A 99 2.24 -0.62 3.07
C HIS A 99 1.32 0.44 3.67
N ARG A 100 0.05 0.10 3.88
CA ARG A 100 -0.90 0.99 4.54
C ARG A 100 -0.44 1.37 5.95
N ASP A 101 -0.11 0.38 6.77
CA ASP A 101 0.24 0.62 8.18
C ASP A 101 1.58 1.37 8.30
N PHE A 102 2.54 1.08 7.42
CA PHE A 102 3.80 1.84 7.39
C PHE A 102 3.60 3.27 6.90
N SER A 103 2.74 3.49 5.90
CA SER A 103 2.37 4.85 5.46
C SER A 103 1.71 5.64 6.58
N ALA A 104 0.82 5.00 7.35
CA ALA A 104 0.21 5.62 8.53
C ALA A 104 1.26 5.96 9.59
N LEU A 105 2.15 5.02 9.93
CA LEU A 105 3.24 5.25 10.87
C LEU A 105 4.11 6.44 10.44
N LEU A 106 4.50 6.48 9.17
CA LEU A 106 5.27 7.58 8.59
C LEU A 106 4.53 8.90 8.77
N LEU A 107 3.26 8.98 8.37
CA LEU A 107 2.45 10.19 8.47
C LEU A 107 2.39 10.74 9.90
N HIS A 108 2.24 9.85 10.89
CA HIS A 108 2.14 10.22 12.30
C HIS A 108 3.46 10.60 12.96
N THR A 109 4.60 10.33 12.33
CA THR A 109 5.92 10.53 12.95
C THR A 109 6.90 11.29 12.05
N LYS A 110 6.41 11.79 10.92
CA LYS A 110 7.23 12.42 9.89
C LYS A 110 7.90 13.68 10.41
N GLU A 111 7.15 14.54 11.09
CA GLU A 111 7.65 15.84 11.56
C GLU A 111 8.83 15.65 12.51
N GLU A 112 8.73 14.64 13.37
CA GLU A 112 9.77 14.24 14.32
C GLU A 112 10.96 13.62 13.60
N MET A 113 10.70 12.72 12.65
CA MET A 113 11.75 12.00 11.93
C MET A 113 12.59 12.89 11.02
N VAL A 114 12.07 14.05 10.59
CA VAL A 114 12.88 15.08 9.91
C VAL A 114 14.05 15.54 10.78
N PHE A 115 13.86 15.62 12.10
CA PHE A 115 14.90 16.07 13.04
C PHE A 115 15.77 14.92 13.55
N ILE A 116 15.20 13.72 13.70
CA ILE A 116 15.89 12.55 14.26
C ILE A 116 16.79 11.89 13.22
N SER A 117 16.23 11.57 12.05
CA SER A 117 16.92 10.79 11.04
C SER A 117 16.38 11.11 9.63
N PRO A 118 16.76 12.28 9.07
CA PRO A 118 16.28 12.69 7.75
C PRO A 118 16.66 11.70 6.65
N ASP A 119 17.82 11.04 6.74
CA ASP A 119 18.25 10.03 5.77
C ASP A 119 17.35 8.78 5.79
N LEU A 120 16.90 8.35 6.98
CA LEU A 120 15.99 7.20 7.11
C LEU A 120 14.58 7.57 6.65
N LEU A 121 14.14 8.79 6.93
CA LEU A 121 12.89 9.33 6.43
C LEU A 121 12.88 9.35 4.89
N GLU A 122 13.93 9.86 4.26
CA GLU A 122 14.03 9.91 2.80
C GLU A 122 14.00 8.50 2.18
N LYS A 123 14.67 7.52 2.80
CA LYS A 123 14.62 6.12 2.38
C LYS A 123 13.21 5.53 2.51
N ALA A 124 12.51 5.83 3.60
CA ALA A 124 11.14 5.38 3.83
C ALA A 124 10.17 5.98 2.80
N GLU A 125 10.28 7.28 2.50
CA GLU A 125 9.46 7.95 1.49
C GLU A 125 9.74 7.42 0.08
N LYS A 126 11.02 7.23 -0.28
CA LYS A 126 11.41 6.61 -1.56
C LYS A 126 10.80 5.22 -1.66
N MET A 127 10.90 4.41 -0.60
CA MET A 127 10.31 3.09 -0.59
C MET A 127 8.80 3.18 -0.81
N LEU A 128 8.06 3.91 0.02
CA LEU A 128 6.60 3.94 0.00
C LEU A 128 5.99 4.56 -1.27
N PHE A 129 6.61 5.59 -1.83
CA PHE A 129 5.98 6.42 -2.88
C PHE A 129 6.71 6.43 -4.22
N LYS A 130 7.96 5.96 -4.29
CA LYS A 130 8.74 5.87 -5.53
C LYS A 130 8.98 4.41 -5.87
N GLY A 131 7.90 3.72 -6.24
CA GLY A 131 7.96 2.35 -6.72
C GLY A 131 8.52 2.25 -8.13
N GLU A 132 9.28 1.19 -8.41
CA GLU A 132 9.68 0.82 -9.77
C GLU A 132 8.64 -0.13 -10.37
N ALA A 133 8.12 0.21 -11.55
CA ALA A 133 7.18 -0.64 -12.27
C ALA A 133 7.83 -2.00 -12.58
N GLY A 134 7.08 -3.10 -12.41
CA GLY A 134 7.58 -4.46 -12.64
C GLY A 134 8.43 -5.05 -11.52
N THR A 135 8.52 -4.38 -10.36
CA THR A 135 9.21 -4.95 -9.19
C THR A 135 8.45 -6.14 -8.62
N ASP A 136 9.18 -7.22 -8.33
CA ASP A 136 8.69 -8.38 -7.58
C ASP A 136 8.16 -7.94 -6.20
N PHE A 137 6.84 -8.03 -6.01
CA PHE A 137 6.17 -7.54 -4.82
C PHE A 137 6.66 -8.22 -3.54
N ILE A 138 7.02 -9.51 -3.59
CA ILE A 138 7.51 -10.24 -2.43
C ILE A 138 8.87 -9.69 -2.03
N LYS A 139 9.77 -9.54 -3.00
CA LYS A 139 11.10 -8.97 -2.76
C LYS A 139 11.00 -7.53 -2.27
N TYR A 140 10.08 -6.76 -2.82
CA TYR A 140 9.83 -5.38 -2.42
C TYR A 140 9.32 -5.31 -0.97
N THR A 141 8.31 -6.08 -0.60
CA THR A 141 7.81 -6.15 0.78
C THR A 141 8.90 -6.60 1.74
N CYS A 142 9.75 -7.56 1.37
CA CYS A 142 10.92 -7.96 2.17
C CYS A 142 11.90 -6.80 2.40
N LYS A 143 12.19 -6.00 1.38
CA LYS A 143 13.03 -4.79 1.51
C LYS A 143 12.35 -3.76 2.41
N MET A 144 11.05 -3.58 2.27
CA MET A 144 10.29 -2.64 3.07
C MET A 144 10.26 -3.03 4.55
N SER A 145 10.09 -4.32 4.89
CA SER A 145 10.15 -4.81 6.27
C SER A 145 11.46 -4.45 6.97
N LYS A 146 12.60 -4.43 6.25
CA LYS A 146 13.89 -4.00 6.80
C LYS A 146 13.88 -2.53 7.17
N ILE A 147 13.44 -1.66 6.25
CA ILE A 147 13.33 -0.21 6.50
C ILE A 147 12.37 0.06 7.65
N ILE A 148 11.24 -0.66 7.72
CA ILE A 148 10.29 -0.55 8.82
C ILE A 148 10.93 -0.87 10.17
N ASN A 149 11.77 -1.91 10.24
CA ASN A 149 12.45 -2.26 11.48
C ASN A 149 13.44 -1.17 11.89
N ASP A 150 14.24 -0.65 10.95
CA ASP A 150 15.14 0.48 11.22
C ASP A 150 14.37 1.71 11.73
N TYR A 151 13.23 2.01 11.09
CA TYR A 151 12.35 3.13 11.44
C TYR A 151 11.77 2.99 12.84
N LYS A 152 11.21 1.82 13.18
CA LYS A 152 10.72 1.51 14.53
C LYS A 152 11.83 1.60 15.58
N GLY A 153 13.03 1.13 15.24
CA GLY A 153 14.20 1.18 16.12
C GLY A 153 14.62 2.60 16.46
N MET A 154 14.57 3.52 15.48
CA MET A 154 14.83 4.95 15.72
C MET A 154 13.76 5.59 16.60
N LEU A 155 12.47 5.38 16.29
CA LEU A 155 11.38 5.93 17.11
C LEU A 155 11.46 5.47 18.57
N TYR A 156 11.77 4.21 18.80
CA TYR A 156 11.92 3.69 20.16
C TYR A 156 13.12 4.29 20.89
N ARG A 157 14.28 4.41 20.21
CA ARG A 157 15.49 4.99 20.80
C ARG A 157 15.24 6.42 21.30
N GLU A 158 14.48 7.20 20.54
CA GLU A 158 14.15 8.58 20.87
C GLU A 158 12.95 8.69 21.83
N GLY A 159 12.43 7.57 22.34
CA GLY A 159 11.38 7.58 23.36
C GLY A 159 9.97 7.86 22.82
N TYR A 160 9.73 7.77 21.51
CA TYR A 160 8.39 7.90 20.92
C TYR A 160 7.53 6.65 21.12
N LEU A 161 8.15 5.51 21.45
CA LEU A 161 7.49 4.22 21.65
C LEU A 161 7.86 3.56 23.00
N PRO A 162 7.74 4.26 24.14
CA PRO A 162 8.32 3.82 25.41
C PRO A 162 7.64 2.55 25.96
N ASP A 163 6.33 2.41 25.76
CA ASP A 163 5.55 1.24 26.19
C ASP A 163 5.54 0.11 25.16
N PHE A 164 6.08 0.34 23.96
CA PHE A 164 6.19 -0.68 22.93
C PHE A 164 7.35 -1.60 23.32
N LYS A 165 7.05 -2.68 24.05
CA LYS A 165 8.04 -3.68 24.45
C LYS A 165 8.92 -4.03 23.24
N TRP A 166 10.23 -3.81 23.37
CA TRP A 166 11.28 -4.20 22.43
C TRP A 166 11.37 -5.73 22.20
N GLN A 167 10.34 -6.50 22.58
CA GLN A 167 10.29 -7.95 22.44
C GLN A 167 10.13 -8.40 20.98
N PHE A 168 9.83 -7.49 20.03
CA PHE A 168 9.75 -7.80 18.60
C PHE A 168 11.04 -7.56 17.80
N MET A 169 12.12 -7.09 18.43
CA MET A 169 13.43 -6.87 17.79
C MET A 169 14.38 -8.08 17.90
N SER A 170 13.94 -9.19 18.49
CA SER A 170 14.67 -10.46 18.41
C SER A 170 14.42 -11.12 17.05
N THR A 171 15.19 -10.69 16.05
CA THR A 171 15.63 -11.58 14.98
C THR A 171 17.06 -12.00 15.32
N ASP A 172 17.19 -13.00 16.18
CA ASP A 172 18.37 -13.85 16.18
C ASP A 172 18.03 -15.11 15.35
N ILE A 173 18.59 -15.11 14.14
CA ILE A 173 19.17 -16.22 13.36
C ILE A 173 18.39 -17.55 13.31
#